data_AF-A0A2U3HYH3-F1
#
_entry.id   AF-A0A2U3HYH3-F1
#
_cell.length_a   1.000
_cell.length_b   1.000
_cell.length_c   1.000
_cell.angle_alpha   90.00
_cell.angle_beta   90.00
_cell.angle_gamma   90.00
#
_symmetry.space_group_name_H-M   'P 1'
#
loop_
_entity.id
_entity.type
_entity.pdbx_description
1 polymer ?
#
loop_
_entity_poly.entity_id
_entity_poly.type
_entity_poly.pdbx_seq_one_letter_code
_entity_poly.pdbx_strand_id
1 'polypeptide(L)'
;MNQVIVGMFGCYRDGHDALRALQLAGLRRDDAHLYRAGRGEIDIDALMPPSHDEDDAEYAAHGEHQGVIGARNRFVPHEPPQKSPAPQAIDDATPQRTLLVIRISDDIKPGAIGKVLHEHGAIAVKDPSGHWRFSPFRNPAGV
;
A
#
# COMPACT_ATOMS: atom_id res chain seq x y z
N MET A 1 25.14 2.75 -4.45
CA MET A 1 24.00 2.76 -3.51
C MET A 1 22.75 2.39 -4.29
N ASN A 2 22.00 1.37 -3.87
CA ASN A 2 20.83 0.90 -4.61
C ASN A 2 19.64 1.83 -4.33
N GLN A 3 19.45 2.83 -5.18
CA GLN A 3 18.34 3.75 -5.08
C GLN A 3 17.12 3.21 -5.85
N VAL A 4 15.95 3.27 -5.22
CA VAL A 4 14.69 2.76 -5.80
C VAL A 4 13.59 3.81 -5.77
N ILE A 5 12.73 3.76 -6.78
CA ILE A 5 11.48 4.50 -6.86
C ILE A 5 10.34 3.50 -6.83
N VAL A 6 9.28 3.79 -6.07
CA VAL A 6 8.12 2.90 -5.97
C VAL A 6 6.86 3.63 -6.39
N GLY A 7 6.16 3.16 -7.41
CA GLY A 7 4.83 3.65 -7.79
C GLY A 7 3.73 2.74 -7.22
N MET A 8 2.71 3.31 -6.60
CA MET A 8 1.51 2.60 -6.12
C MET A 8 0.31 2.92 -7.00
N PHE A 9 -0.35 1.90 -7.50
CA PHE A 9 -1.49 1.99 -8.42
C PHE A 9 -2.74 1.32 -7.83
N GLY A 10 -3.91 1.82 -8.24
CA GLY A 10 -5.20 1.24 -7.85
C GLY A 10 -5.56 -0.02 -8.62
N CYS A 11 -4.92 -0.27 -9.77
CA CYS A 11 -5.11 -1.48 -10.55
C CYS A 11 -3.82 -1.94 -11.24
N TYR A 12 -3.77 -3.22 -11.64
CA TYR A 12 -2.60 -3.80 -12.29
C TYR A 12 -2.36 -3.22 -13.70
N ARG A 13 -3.45 -2.90 -14.42
CA ARG A 13 -3.39 -2.36 -15.78
C ARG A 13 -2.59 -1.06 -15.83
N ASP A 14 -2.91 -0.13 -14.96
CA ASP A 14 -2.23 1.18 -14.85
C ASP A 14 -0.73 1.00 -14.58
N GLY A 15 -0.38 0.11 -13.65
CA GLY A 15 1.02 -0.22 -13.34
C GLY A 15 1.76 -0.87 -14.53
N HIS A 16 1.09 -1.73 -15.29
CA HIS A 16 1.65 -2.35 -16.49
C HIS A 16 1.85 -1.34 -17.62
N ASP A 17 0.88 -0.46 -17.85
CA ASP A 17 0.96 0.60 -18.86
C ASP A 17 2.09 1.59 -18.53
N ALA A 18 2.24 1.96 -17.26
CA ALA A 18 3.36 2.77 -16.77
C ALA A 18 4.72 2.08 -17.01
N LEU A 19 4.84 0.78 -16.70
CA LEU A 19 6.06 0.01 -16.95
C LEU A 19 6.42 -0.01 -18.43
N ARG A 20 5.44 -0.20 -19.31
CA ARG A 20 5.65 -0.16 -20.77
C ARG A 20 6.15 1.20 -21.22
N ALA A 21 5.54 2.29 -20.73
CA ALA A 21 5.97 3.65 -21.06
C ALA A 21 7.42 3.92 -20.63
N LEU A 22 7.80 3.45 -19.43
CA LEU A 22 9.17 3.57 -18.94
C LEU A 22 10.17 2.74 -19.76
N GLN A 23 9.79 1.53 -20.18
CA GLN A 23 10.63 0.68 -21.04
C GLN A 23 10.86 1.34 -22.41
N LEU A 24 9.83 1.97 -22.99
CA LEU A 24 9.96 2.77 -24.21
C LEU A 24 10.86 4.00 -24.02
N ALA A 25 10.88 4.56 -22.81
CA ALA A 25 11.78 5.67 -22.43
C ALA A 25 13.22 5.22 -22.13
N GLY A 26 13.52 3.92 -22.23
CA GLY A 26 14.87 3.37 -22.04
C GLY A 26 15.07 2.57 -20.75
N LEU A 27 14.03 2.31 -19.96
CA LEU A 27 14.16 1.52 -18.73
C LEU A 27 14.44 0.07 -19.09
N ARG A 28 15.51 -0.49 -18.53
CA ARG A 28 15.84 -1.90 -18.74
C ARG A 28 14.78 -2.79 -18.09
N ARG A 29 14.51 -3.92 -18.75
CA ARG A 29 13.51 -4.89 -18.27
C ARG A 29 13.80 -5.42 -16.86
N ASP A 30 15.08 -5.59 -16.52
CA ASP A 30 15.52 -6.16 -15.24
C ASP A 30 15.58 -5.14 -14.09
N ASP A 31 15.36 -3.85 -14.40
CA ASP A 31 15.39 -2.77 -13.43
C ASP A 31 14.00 -2.42 -12.88
N ALA A 32 12.94 -3.14 -13.28
CA ALA A 32 11.61 -2.93 -12.76
C ALA A 32 10.81 -4.20 -12.51
N HIS A 33 10.06 -4.19 -11.41
CA HIS A 33 9.25 -5.33 -10.95
C HIS A 33 7.86 -4.85 -10.53
N LEU A 34 6.83 -5.56 -10.97
CA LEU A 34 5.43 -5.25 -10.68
C LEU A 34 4.89 -6.29 -9.69
N TYR A 35 4.38 -5.83 -8.55
CA TYR A 35 3.86 -6.65 -7.47
C TYR A 35 2.38 -6.36 -7.27
N ARG A 36 1.59 -7.41 -7.03
CA ARG A 36 0.18 -7.27 -6.67
C ARG A 36 0.04 -7.41 -5.16
N ALA A 37 -0.27 -6.30 -4.50
CA ALA A 37 -0.59 -6.28 -3.08
C ALA A 37 -2.09 -6.53 -2.91
N GLY A 38 -2.44 -7.81 -2.79
CA GLY A 38 -3.76 -8.31 -2.38
C GLY A 38 -3.57 -9.36 -1.30
N ARG A 39 -4.53 -9.49 -0.36
CA ARG A 39 -4.47 -10.40 0.78
C ARG A 39 -4.11 -11.81 0.30
N GLY A 40 -2.88 -12.25 0.56
CA GLY A 40 -2.38 -13.51 0.03
C GLY A 40 -0.92 -13.84 0.32
N GLU A 41 0.06 -12.95 0.03
CA GLU A 41 1.45 -13.46 0.06
C GLU A 41 2.60 -12.44 0.08
N ILE A 42 2.40 -11.20 0.54
CA ILE A 42 3.54 -10.30 0.73
C ILE A 42 3.45 -9.66 2.11
N ASP A 43 3.84 -10.44 3.11
CA ASP A 43 4.39 -9.90 4.34
C ASP A 43 5.66 -9.13 3.94
N ILE A 44 5.61 -7.80 4.00
CA ILE A 44 6.73 -6.94 3.60
C ILE A 44 7.89 -7.10 4.60
N ASP A 45 7.62 -7.69 5.77
CA ASP A 45 8.62 -8.09 6.76
C ASP A 45 9.33 -9.41 6.41
N ALA A 46 8.81 -10.20 5.46
CA ALA A 46 9.48 -11.42 4.96
C ALA A 46 10.68 -11.16 4.02
N LEU A 47 10.98 -9.89 3.73
CA LEU A 47 12.19 -9.50 3.00
C LEU A 47 13.41 -9.32 3.93
N MET A 48 13.27 -9.51 5.24
CA MET A 48 14.40 -9.57 6.17
C MET A 48 14.95 -11.01 6.25
N PRO A 49 16.27 -11.23 6.13
CA PRO A 49 16.85 -12.55 6.33
C PRO A 49 16.58 -13.05 7.77
N PRO A 50 16.33 -14.35 7.98
CA PRO A 50 15.99 -14.86 9.30
C PRO A 50 17.20 -14.75 10.23
N SER A 51 17.10 -13.87 11.23
CA SER A 51 17.92 -13.96 12.43
C SER A 51 17.27 -14.96 13.39
N HIS A 52 17.73 -16.21 13.28
CA HIS A 52 17.86 -17.21 14.36
C HIS A 52 18.13 -16.51 15.72
N ASP A 53 17.62 -16.88 16.90
CA ASP A 53 16.83 -18.01 17.38
C ASP A 53 16.32 -17.62 18.80
N GLU A 54 15.28 -18.30 19.26
CA GLU A 54 14.93 -18.56 20.68
C GLU A 54 14.74 -17.37 21.65
N ASP A 55 13.48 -17.12 22.04
CA ASP A 55 13.16 -17.17 23.48
C ASP A 55 11.69 -17.53 23.71
N ASP A 56 11.48 -18.56 24.52
CA ASP A 56 10.21 -19.01 25.07
C ASP A 56 9.58 -17.90 25.92
N ALA A 57 8.33 -17.53 25.64
CA ALA A 57 7.48 -16.90 26.64
C ALA A 57 6.01 -17.34 26.45
N GLU A 58 5.71 -18.35 27.26
CA GLU A 58 4.45 -19.04 27.51
C GLU A 58 3.26 -18.10 27.83
N TYR A 59 2.08 -18.55 27.38
CA TYR A 59 0.77 -17.94 27.55
C TYR A 59 0.44 -17.54 29.01
N ALA A 60 -0.06 -16.31 29.23
CA ALA A 60 -1.18 -16.08 30.14
C ALA A 60 -1.80 -14.68 30.05
N ALA A 61 -3.12 -14.67 30.29
CA ALA A 61 -3.93 -13.58 30.82
C ALA A 61 -4.54 -12.57 29.83
N HIS A 62 -5.72 -12.95 29.33
CA HIS A 62 -6.82 -12.03 29.08
C HIS A 62 -7.08 -11.19 30.34
N GLY A 63 -6.77 -9.90 30.29
CA GLY A 63 -7.08 -8.91 31.32
C GLY A 63 -8.08 -7.88 30.79
N GLU A 64 -9.36 -8.18 31.00
CA GLU A 64 -10.48 -7.24 30.98
C GLU A 64 -10.14 -5.86 31.58
N HIS A 65 -10.10 -4.79 30.78
CA HIS A 65 -10.11 -3.43 31.35
C HIS A 65 -11.01 -2.52 30.52
N GLN A 66 -12.26 -2.51 30.97
CA GLN A 66 -13.31 -1.56 30.67
C GLN A 66 -12.92 -0.17 31.22
N GLY A 67 -13.04 0.85 30.37
CA GLY A 67 -13.30 2.23 30.81
C GLY A 67 -12.14 3.23 30.71
N VAL A 68 -12.04 3.92 29.57
CA VAL A 68 -11.80 5.36 29.57
C VAL A 68 -12.75 6.03 28.58
N ILE A 69 -13.61 6.88 29.13
CA ILE A 69 -14.58 7.72 28.46
C ILE A 69 -13.89 9.04 28.04
N GLY A 70 -14.08 9.45 26.78
CA GLY A 70 -13.78 10.80 26.28
C GLY A 70 -13.41 10.74 24.80
N ALA A 71 -14.20 11.20 23.84
CA ALA A 71 -14.98 12.43 23.81
C ALA A 71 -16.33 12.25 23.09
N ARG A 72 -17.33 12.95 23.63
CA ARG A 72 -18.67 13.14 23.06
C ARG A 72 -18.58 13.70 21.63
N ASN A 73 -18.95 12.92 20.63
CA ASN A 73 -19.60 13.48 19.44
C ASN A 73 -21.09 13.13 19.50
N ARG A 74 -21.88 14.18 19.79
CA ARG A 74 -23.30 14.14 20.04
C ARG A 74 -24.03 14.02 18.70
N PHE A 75 -24.40 12.80 18.31
CA PHE A 75 -25.52 12.57 17.39
C PHE A 75 -26.35 11.40 17.94
N VAL A 76 -27.50 11.74 18.50
CA VAL A 76 -28.62 10.82 18.70
C VAL A 76 -29.67 11.18 17.64
N PRO A 77 -30.30 10.18 17.01
CA PRO A 77 -31.61 9.81 17.56
C PRO A 77 -31.91 8.30 17.57
N HIS A 78 -32.52 7.89 18.68
CA HIS A 78 -33.46 6.76 18.87
C HIS A 78 -32.93 5.30 18.88
N GLU A 79 -33.18 4.61 19.99
CA GLU A 79 -33.15 3.13 20.15
C GLU A 79 -34.61 2.65 20.43
N PRO A 80 -34.99 1.34 20.48
CA PRO A 80 -34.35 0.04 20.10
C PRO A 80 -35.25 -0.84 19.15
N PRO A 81 -34.92 -2.11 18.72
CA PRO A 81 -34.31 -3.18 19.52
C PRO A 81 -33.29 -4.15 18.88
N GLN A 82 -32.54 -4.77 19.79
CA GLN A 82 -31.90 -6.09 19.73
C GLN A 82 -31.91 -6.79 18.37
N LYS A 83 -30.76 -6.77 17.69
CA LYS A 83 -30.39 -7.82 16.76
C LYS A 83 -28.96 -8.25 17.08
N SER A 84 -28.85 -9.54 17.35
CA SER A 84 -27.63 -10.33 17.58
C SER A 84 -26.45 -9.84 16.74
N PRO A 85 -25.19 -9.97 17.20
CA PRO A 85 -24.04 -9.67 16.36
C PRO A 85 -24.10 -10.58 15.13
N ALA A 86 -24.52 -10.02 13.99
CA ALA A 86 -24.35 -10.67 12.71
C ALA A 86 -22.84 -10.88 12.51
N PRO A 87 -22.42 -12.01 11.92
CA PRO A 87 -21.01 -12.24 11.62
C PRO A 87 -20.51 -11.03 10.84
N GLN A 88 -19.38 -10.48 11.29
CA GLN A 88 -18.68 -9.41 10.60
C GLN A 88 -18.67 -9.77 9.11
N ALA A 89 -19.45 -9.05 8.32
CA ALA A 89 -19.25 -9.02 6.89
C ALA A 89 -17.82 -8.49 6.76
N ILE A 90 -16.89 -9.41 6.51
CA ILE A 90 -15.55 -9.10 6.07
C ILE A 90 -15.80 -8.29 4.81
N ASP A 91 -15.71 -6.97 4.95
CA ASP A 91 -15.80 -6.06 3.83
C ASP A 91 -14.60 -6.40 2.96
N ASP A 92 -14.84 -7.26 1.97
CA ASP A 92 -13.90 -7.80 0.98
C ASP A 92 -13.46 -6.70 -0.01
N ALA A 93 -13.41 -5.47 0.48
CA ALA A 93 -13.25 -4.24 -0.27
C ALA A 93 -11.90 -3.59 -0.01
N THR A 94 -10.90 -4.31 0.53
CA THR A 94 -9.52 -3.82 0.41
C THR A 94 -9.15 -3.79 -1.08
N PRO A 95 -9.01 -2.59 -1.69
CA PRO A 95 -8.68 -2.52 -3.10
C PRO A 95 -7.32 -3.16 -3.31
N GLN A 96 -7.24 -4.16 -4.17
CA GLN A 96 -5.98 -4.80 -4.54
C GLN A 96 -5.06 -3.73 -5.14
N ARG A 97 -4.01 -3.35 -4.42
CA ARG A 97 -3.06 -2.33 -4.88
C ARG A 97 -1.97 -2.99 -5.70
N THR A 98 -1.43 -2.27 -6.67
CA THR A 98 -0.28 -2.73 -7.46
C THR A 98 0.91 -1.84 -7.17
N LEU A 99 2.08 -2.44 -6.91
CA LEU A 99 3.32 -1.73 -6.67
C LEU A 99 4.28 -1.96 -7.84
N LEU A 100 4.81 -0.89 -8.41
CA LEU A 100 5.89 -0.93 -9.39
C LEU A 100 7.17 -0.44 -8.72
N VAL A 101 8.14 -1.32 -8.56
CA VAL A 101 9.45 -1.01 -7.96
C VAL A 101 10.46 -0.86 -9.10
N ILE A 102 11.14 0.28 -9.14
CA ILE A 102 12.10 0.63 -10.19
C ILE A 102 13.45 0.92 -9.54
N ARG A 103 14.49 0.23 -10.00
CA ARG A 103 15.89 0.54 -9.68
C ARG A 103 16.33 1.70 -10.56
N ILE A 104 16.93 2.72 -9.94
CA ILE A 104 17.43 3.87 -10.69
C ILE A 104 18.71 3.45 -11.42
N SER A 105 18.69 3.58 -12.74
CA SER A 105 19.88 3.56 -13.60
C SER A 105 20.18 4.99 -14.08
N ASP A 106 21.40 5.20 -14.59
CA ASP A 106 21.83 6.50 -15.10
C ASP A 106 21.12 6.93 -16.39
N ASP A 107 20.37 6.01 -17.03
CA ASP A 107 19.71 6.23 -18.32
C ASP A 107 18.45 7.11 -18.20
N ILE A 108 17.79 7.09 -17.03
CA ILE A 108 16.54 7.83 -16.82
C ILE A 108 16.60 8.64 -15.53
N LYS A 109 16.34 9.95 -15.65
CA LYS A 109 16.29 10.85 -14.50
C LYS A 109 15.15 10.46 -13.54
N PRO A 110 15.39 10.36 -12.22
CA PRO A 110 14.36 10.05 -11.21
C PRO A 110 13.11 10.92 -11.29
N GLY A 111 13.27 12.22 -11.59
CA GLY A 111 12.14 13.14 -11.73
C GLY A 111 11.24 12.84 -12.93
N ALA A 112 11.79 12.30 -14.02
CA ALA A 112 11.01 11.87 -15.17
C ALA A 112 10.20 10.61 -14.85
N ILE A 113 10.79 9.66 -14.10
CA ILE A 113 10.12 8.43 -13.65
C ILE A 113 8.87 8.79 -12.83
N GLY A 114 9.01 9.64 -11.80
CA GLY A 114 7.88 10.04 -10.97
C GLY A 114 6.74 10.71 -11.74
N LYS A 115 7.08 11.52 -12.76
CA LYS A 115 6.08 12.15 -13.63
C LYS A 115 5.31 11.10 -14.45
N VAL A 116 6.03 10.18 -15.11
CA VAL A 116 5.41 9.10 -15.90
C VAL A 116 4.50 8.24 -15.03
N LEU A 117 4.92 7.92 -13.80
CA LEU A 117 4.09 7.14 -12.87
C LEU A 117 2.76 7.85 -12.57
N HIS A 118 2.78 9.15 -12.26
CA HIS A 118 1.55 9.91 -12.00
C HIS A 118 0.67 10.08 -13.25
N GLU A 119 1.27 10.28 -14.44
CA GLU A 119 0.54 10.35 -15.70
C GLU A 119 -0.21 9.05 -16.01
N HIS A 120 0.29 7.91 -15.55
CA HIS A 120 -0.32 6.59 -15.72
C HIS A 120 -1.13 6.15 -14.49
N GLY A 121 -1.55 7.08 -13.62
CA GLY A 121 -2.50 6.77 -12.56
C GLY A 121 -1.87 6.25 -11.25
N ALA A 122 -0.57 6.43 -11.03
CA ALA A 122 0.02 6.17 -9.72
C ALA A 122 -0.60 7.11 -8.68
N ILE A 123 -1.19 6.53 -7.63
CA ILE A 123 -1.81 7.20 -6.48
C ILE A 123 -0.74 7.82 -5.59
N ALA A 124 0.40 7.15 -5.44
CA ALA A 124 1.54 7.66 -4.71
C ALA A 124 2.85 7.14 -5.31
N VAL A 125 3.91 7.93 -5.19
CA VAL A 125 5.27 7.60 -5.61
C VAL A 125 6.22 7.80 -4.44
N LYS A 126 7.00 6.77 -4.09
CA LYS A 126 8.12 6.86 -3.14
C LYS A 126 9.37 7.26 -3.90
N ASP A 127 9.99 8.36 -3.50
CA ASP A 127 11.23 8.83 -4.08
C ASP A 127 12.46 8.07 -3.52
N PRO A 128 13.66 8.29 -4.08
CA PRO A 128 14.88 7.58 -3.67
C PRO A 128 15.33 7.87 -2.24
N SER A 129 14.89 9.01 -1.69
CA SER A 129 15.13 9.40 -0.30
C SER A 129 14.14 8.76 0.67
N GLY A 130 13.14 8.05 0.14
CA GLY A 130 12.14 7.33 0.92
C GLY A 130 10.84 8.11 1.17
N HIS A 131 10.71 9.33 0.63
CA HIS A 131 9.52 10.16 0.85
C HIS A 131 8.40 9.79 -0.12
N TRP A 132 7.20 9.64 0.41
CA TRP A 132 6.00 9.43 -0.39
C TRP A 132 5.42 10.75 -0.89
N ARG A 133 5.12 10.80 -2.18
CA ARG A 133 4.44 11.92 -2.84
C ARG A 133 3.14 11.40 -3.44
N PHE A 134 2.03 12.00 -3.04
CA PHE A 134 0.71 11.64 -3.55
C PHE A 134 0.45 12.30 -4.89
N SER A 135 -0.31 11.61 -5.73
CA SER A 135 -0.70 12.13 -7.03
C SER A 135 -1.46 13.45 -6.88
N PRO A 136 -1.12 14.49 -7.66
CA PRO A 136 -1.95 15.68 -7.77
C PRO A 136 -3.27 15.38 -8.48
N PHE A 137 -3.34 14.29 -9.25
CA PHE A 137 -4.53 13.86 -9.97
C PHE A 137 -5.42 13.04 -9.03
N ARG A 138 -6.30 13.72 -8.30
CA ARG A 138 -7.38 13.07 -7.56
C ARG A 138 -8.29 12.38 -8.57
N ASN A 139 -8.43 11.06 -8.52
CA ASN A 139 -9.46 10.37 -9.28
C ASN A 139 -10.82 10.72 -8.65
N PRO A 140 -11.71 11.48 -9.32
CA PRO A 140 -12.99 11.89 -8.73
C PRO A 140 -14.01 10.74 -8.63
N ALA A 141 -13.70 9.54 -9.12
CA ALA A 141 -14.62 8.39 -9.20
C ALA A 141 -14.78 7.60 -7.88
N GLY A 142 -14.64 8.25 -6.72
CA GLY A 142 -14.69 7.61 -5.40
C GLY A 142 -15.62 8.33 -4.41
N VAL A 143 -16.80 8.76 -4.88
CA VAL A 143 -17.96 9.17 -4.07
C VAL A 143 -19.18 8.46 -4.62
#